data_AF-A0A2N8DM19-F1
#
_entry.id   AF-A0A2N8DM19-F1
#
_cell.length_a   1.000
_cell.length_b   1.000
_cell.length_c   1.000
_cell.angle_alpha   90.00
_cell.angle_beta   90.00
_cell.angle_gamma   90.00
#
_symmetry.space_group_name_H-M   'P 1'
#
loop_
_entity.id
_entity.type
_entity.pdbx_description
1 polymer ?
#
loop_
_entity_poly.entity_id
_entity_poly.type
_entity_poly.pdbx_seq_one_letter_code
_entity_poly.pdbx_strand_id
1 'polypeptide(L)'
;NSVHALRDLMIQAPVTGAPVRLGDIADIEIAPAPNEVKRENGQRRLDVTMNVAGADLGTVAQAVDAAVAKVPFATGYHPQVLGEYA
;
A
#
# COMPACT_ATOMS: atom_id res chain seq x y z
N ASN A 1 -5.11 -9.97 5.50
CA ASN A 1 -5.52 -8.82 6.32
C ASN A 1 -7.03 -8.75 6.42
N SER A 2 -7.63 -9.37 7.44
CA SER A 2 -9.04 -9.21 7.78
C SER A 2 -9.14 -8.61 9.18
N VAL A 3 -10.17 -7.80 9.44
CA VAL A 3 -10.43 -7.24 10.77
C VAL A 3 -10.56 -8.33 11.83
N HIS A 4 -11.15 -9.47 11.44
CA HIS A 4 -11.26 -10.63 12.30
C HIS A 4 -9.90 -11.17 12.75
N ALA A 5 -8.96 -11.34 11.82
CA ALA A 5 -7.60 -11.77 12.16
C ALA A 5 -6.85 -10.77 13.05
N LEU A 6 -7.12 -9.47 12.93
CA LEU A 6 -6.55 -8.46 13.82
C LEU A 6 -7.15 -8.52 15.23
N ARG A 7 -8.45 -8.83 15.36
CA ARG A 7 -9.10 -9.00 16.67
C ARG A 7 -8.53 -10.19 17.44
N ASP A 8 -8.23 -11.28 16.73
CA ASP A 8 -7.64 -12.49 17.31
C ASP A 8 -6.12 -12.42 17.50
N LEU A 9 -5.47 -11.30 17.14
CA LEU A 9 -4.03 -11.14 17.30
C LEU A 9 -3.67 -11.14 18.79
N MET A 10 -2.83 -12.11 19.19
CA MET A 10 -2.30 -12.17 20.55
C MET A 10 -1.19 -11.14 20.74
N ILE A 11 -1.31 -10.30 21.77
CA ILE A 11 -0.31 -9.33 22.19
C ILE A 11 0.03 -9.53 23.66
N GLN A 12 1.19 -9.05 24.09
CA GLN A 12 1.56 -9.08 25.51
C GLN A 12 0.96 -7.87 26.23
N ALA A 13 0.26 -8.11 27.33
CA ALA A 13 -0.23 -7.05 28.19
C ALA A 13 0.97 -6.27 28.78
N PRO A 14 1.01 -4.93 28.66
CA PRO A 14 2.19 -4.14 29.05
C PRO A 14 2.59 -4.29 30.53
N VAL A 15 1.63 -4.58 31.40
CA VAL A 15 1.83 -4.64 32.86
C VAL A 15 2.12 -6.05 33.34
N THR A 16 1.40 -7.06 32.84
CA THR A 16 1.48 -8.44 33.33
C THR A 16 2.30 -9.36 32.43
N GLY A 17 2.63 -8.95 31.20
CA GLY A 17 3.26 -9.80 30.18
C GLY A 17 2.36 -10.95 29.69
N ALA A 18 1.14 -11.07 30.22
CA ALA A 18 0.22 -12.12 29.87
C ALA A 18 -0.26 -11.96 28.42
N PRO A 19 -0.45 -13.06 27.68
CA PRO A 19 -0.99 -12.99 26.33
C PRO A 19 -2.48 -12.64 26.38
N VAL A 20 -2.88 -11.58 25.68
CA VAL A 20 -4.27 -11.11 25.55
C VAL A 20 -4.59 -10.90 24.07
N ARG A 21 -5.86 -11.06 23.66
CA ARG A 21 -6.25 -10.72 22.29
C ARG A 21 -6.36 -9.21 22.15
N LEU A 22 -5.97 -8.69 20.99
CA LEU A 22 -6.11 -7.27 20.69
C LEU A 22 -7.58 -6.81 20.78
N GLY A 23 -8.53 -7.64 20.36
CA GLY A 23 -9.96 -7.34 20.44
C GLY A 23 -10.55 -7.30 21.85
N ASP A 24 -9.88 -7.87 22.86
CA ASP A 24 -10.35 -7.83 24.25
C ASP A 24 -10.06 -6.46 24.92
N ILE A 25 -9.16 -5.66 24.33
CA ILE A 25 -8.68 -4.41 24.92
C ILE A 25 -8.74 -3.20 23.97
N ALA A 26 -9.18 -3.40 22.72
CA ALA A 26 -9.27 -2.34 21.71
C ALA A 26 -10.43 -2.56 20.74
N ASP A 27 -11.10 -1.47 20.37
CA ASP A 27 -12.07 -1.46 19.28
C ASP A 27 -11.34 -1.44 17.93
N ILE A 28 -11.61 -2.45 17.11
CA ILE A 28 -11.01 -2.58 15.77
C ILE A 28 -12.11 -2.42 14.72
N GLU A 29 -12.02 -1.34 13.96
CA GLU A 29 -12.95 -1.00 12.90
C GLU A 29 -12.23 -0.63 11.60
N ILE A 30 -12.94 -0.77 10.48
CA ILE A 30 -12.55 -0.16 9.22
C ILE A 30 -13.18 1.22 9.21
N ALA A 31 -12.36 2.23 9.48
CA ALA A 31 -12.76 3.62 9.32
C ALA A 31 -12.53 4.06 7.87
N PRO A 32 -13.41 4.90 7.29
CA PRO A 32 -13.14 5.55 6.02
C PRO A 32 -11.94 6.48 6.18
N ALA A 33 -10.93 6.29 5.34
CA ALA A 33 -9.89 7.30 5.18
C ALA A 33 -10.52 8.54 4.51
N PRO A 34 -10.12 9.77 4.88
CA PRO A 34 -10.49 10.96 4.12
C PRO A 34 -10.16 10.74 2.65
N ASN A 35 -11.10 11.06 1.75
CA ASN A 35 -10.85 10.97 0.31
C ASN A 35 -9.75 11.98 -0.07
N GLU A 36 -8.52 11.48 -0.23
CA GLU A 36 -7.40 12.31 -0.67
C GLU A 36 -7.32 12.28 -2.20
N VAL A 37 -7.67 13.40 -2.84
CA VAL A 37 -7.44 13.58 -4.29
C VAL A 37 -6.10 14.25 -4.48
N LYS A 38 -5.05 13.43 -4.62
CA LYS A 38 -3.73 13.92 -5.01
C LYS A 38 -3.78 14.44 -6.44
N ARG A 39 -3.14 15.59 -6.66
CA ARG A 39 -3.03 16.19 -7.97
C ARG A 39 -1.60 16.56 -8.28
N GLU A 40 -1.26 16.42 -9.54
CA GLU A 40 -0.02 16.90 -10.11
C GLU A 40 -0.36 17.66 -11.38
N ASN A 41 0.07 18.92 -11.45
CA ASN A 41 -0.25 19.83 -12.56
C ASN A 41 -1.76 19.90 -12.89
N GLY A 42 -2.62 19.80 -11.88
CA GLY A 42 -4.08 19.84 -12.02
C GLY A 42 -4.75 18.52 -12.44
N GLN A 43 -3.97 17.47 -12.74
CA GLN A 43 -4.48 16.14 -13.06
C GLN A 43 -4.56 15.28 -11.79
N ARG A 44 -5.61 14.45 -11.67
CA ARG A 44 -5.74 13.52 -10.54
C ARG A 44 -4.71 12.40 -10.70
N ARG A 45 -4.01 12.05 -9.61
CA ARG A 45 -3.05 10.94 -9.60
C ARG A 45 -3.35 9.94 -8.47
N LEU A 46 -2.91 8.71 -8.68
CA LEU A 46 -2.89 7.65 -7.68
C LEU A 46 -1.46 7.07 -7.63
N ASP A 47 -0.86 7.09 -6.46
CA ASP A 47 0.49 6.54 -6.26
C ASP A 47 0.37 5.04 -5.97
N VAL A 48 1.05 4.20 -6.74
CA VAL A 48 1.17 2.75 -6.49
C VAL A 48 2.63 2.45 -6.16
N THR A 49 2.89 1.97 -4.95
CA THR A 49 4.24 1.69 -4.46
C THR A 49 4.47 0.17 -4.34
N MET A 50 5.73 -0.25 -4.48
CA MET A 50 6.14 -1.63 -4.32
C MET A 50 7.55 -1.72 -3.72
N ASN A 51 7.83 -2.83 -3.04
CA ASN A 51 9.18 -3.16 -2.58
C ASN A 51 9.92 -3.95 -3.66
N VAL A 52 11.24 -3.73 -3.77
CA VAL A 52 12.12 -4.46 -4.69
C VAL A 52 12.84 -5.58 -3.96
N ALA A 53 12.88 -6.77 -4.57
CA ALA A 53 13.65 -7.92 -4.09
C ALA A 53 14.13 -8.79 -5.25
N GLY A 54 15.32 -9.38 -5.14
CA GLY A 54 15.85 -10.36 -6.09
C GLY A 54 16.46 -9.79 -7.39
N ALA A 55 16.38 -8.48 -7.63
CA ALA A 55 17.02 -7.79 -8.75
C ALA A 55 17.37 -6.34 -8.36
N ASP A 56 18.24 -5.69 -9.15
CA ASP A 56 18.55 -4.27 -9.00
C ASP A 56 17.36 -3.38 -9.40
N LEU A 57 17.37 -2.13 -8.92
CA LEU A 57 16.27 -1.20 -9.10
C LEU A 57 16.01 -0.85 -10.57
N GLY A 58 17.05 -0.72 -11.40
CA GLY A 58 16.92 -0.37 -12.81
C GLY A 58 16.26 -1.48 -13.60
N THR A 59 16.67 -2.73 -13.38
CA THR A 59 16.04 -3.92 -13.97
C THR A 59 14.56 -4.02 -13.60
N VAL A 60 14.22 -3.80 -12.33
CA VAL A 60 12.81 -3.83 -11.89
C VAL A 60 12.02 -2.68 -12.48
N ALA A 61 12.56 -1.47 -12.54
CA ALA A 61 11.87 -0.32 -13.10
C ALA A 61 11.53 -0.54 -14.59
N GLN A 62 12.48 -1.07 -15.38
CA GLN A 62 12.24 -1.42 -16.79
C GLN A 62 11.17 -2.51 -16.94
N ALA A 63 11.15 -3.51 -16.06
CA ALA A 63 10.13 -4.55 -16.06
C ALA A 63 8.74 -3.99 -15.72
N VAL A 64 8.66 -3.05 -14.77
CA VAL A 64 7.43 -2.34 -14.41
C VAL A 64 6.94 -1.50 -15.58
N ASP A 65 7.81 -0.69 -16.20
CA ASP A 65 7.48 0.10 -17.39
C ASP A 65 6.89 -0.79 -18.51
N ALA A 66 7.54 -1.92 -18.81
CA ALA A 66 7.08 -2.85 -19.83
C ALA A 66 5.77 -3.56 -19.49
N ALA A 67 5.50 -3.83 -18.21
CA ALA A 67 4.26 -4.43 -17.75
C ALA A 67 3.11 -3.42 -17.80
N VAL A 68 3.34 -2.20 -17.31
CA VAL A 68 2.33 -1.15 -17.21
C VAL A 68 1.96 -0.61 -18.59
N ALA A 69 2.89 -0.59 -19.55
CA ALA A 69 2.61 -0.23 -20.95
C ALA A 69 1.55 -1.13 -21.61
N LYS A 70 1.29 -2.32 -21.08
CA LYS A 70 0.27 -3.26 -21.59
C LYS A 70 -1.10 -3.07 -20.94
N VAL A 71 -1.20 -2.23 -19.91
CA VAL A 71 -2.45 -1.96 -19.21
C VAL A 71 -3.28 -0.97 -20.03
N PRO A 72 -4.55 -1.24 -20.31
CA PRO A 72 -5.42 -0.30 -21.00
C PRO A 72 -5.76 0.86 -20.06
N PHE A 73 -5.43 2.09 -20.49
CA PHE A 73 -5.83 3.32 -19.81
C PHE A 73 -6.99 3.97 -20.57
N ALA A 74 -7.97 4.47 -19.81
CA ALA A 74 -9.03 5.29 -20.40
C ALA A 74 -8.44 6.60 -20.96
N THR A 75 -9.15 7.24 -21.88
CA THR A 75 -8.73 8.51 -22.48
C THR A 75 -8.37 9.55 -21.40
N GLY A 76 -7.18 10.14 -21.52
CA GLY A 76 -6.67 11.14 -20.58
C GLY A 76 -5.91 10.57 -19.37
N TYR A 77 -5.81 9.25 -19.23
CA TYR A 77 -5.00 8.60 -18.21
C TYR A 77 -3.71 8.04 -18.82
N HIS A 78 -2.62 8.13 -18.07
CA HIS A 78 -1.33 7.56 -18.45
C HIS A 78 -0.59 7.08 -17.21
N PRO A 79 0.25 6.04 -17.35
CA PRO A 79 1.17 5.64 -16.30
C PRO A 79 2.42 6.52 -16.31
N GLN A 80 3.04 6.67 -15.15
CA GLN A 80 4.37 7.23 -15.00
C GLN A 80 5.08 6.46 -13.90
N VAL A 81 6.24 5.87 -14.22
CA VAL A 81 7.13 5.31 -13.20
C VAL A 81 7.99 6.44 -12.66
N LEU A 82 7.99 6.59 -11.33
CA LEU A 82 8.67 7.68 -10.63
C LEU A 82 9.96 7.16 -10.00
N GLY A 83 11.03 7.96 -10.06
CA GLY A 83 12.30 7.66 -9.40
C GLY A 83 13.50 7.99 -10.28
N GLU A 84 14.68 8.02 -9.66
CA GLU A 84 15.98 8.10 -10.34
C GLU A 84 16.56 6.69 -10.36
N TYR A 85 16.40 5.98 -11.48
CA TYR A 85 16.86 4.59 -11.65
C TYR A 85 17.67 4.39 -12.95
N ALA A 86 18.18 5.50 -13.50
CA ALA A 86 19.05 5.53 -14.69
C ALA A 86 20.52 5.29 -14.33
#